data_AF-A0A7C2EDT6-F1
#
_entry.id   AF-A0A7C2EDT6-F1
#
_cell.length_a   1.000
_cell.length_b   1.000
_cell.length_c   1.000
_cell.angle_alpha   90.00
_cell.angle_beta   90.00
_cell.angle_gamma   90.00
#
_symmetry.space_group_name_H-M   'P 1'
#
loop_
_entity.id
_entity.type
_entity.pdbx_description
1 polymer ?
#
loop_
_entity_poly.entity_id
_entity_poly.type
_entity_poly.pdbx_seq_one_letter_code
_entity_poly.pdbx_strand_id
1 'polypeptide(L)'
;MRAYPALDERKQRILAAIIQEHIHSAEPVASEAVVRHSGLEVSSATVRHEMASLEEMGFLTQPHTSAGRIPTDRAYRYYVDALLNEERLSAEERGRLRRQIHSLAEEAERLIQGAARALADEVRYPSVVATVRPREQLFRHLHFVPLEARRVLGVLVTYAGVYEGQPVELPEPIDPETLDRLSRGISARLEGLTLGEITRERLEALVGEMARHQRLADYVRRWLDRAIRRAAAGQVFVEGAMHLLEQPEFRHPDLVSAVLATLAREEEVAEILRPVPGRPVWVTIGSEMPSPTMRECSLVAATYRVGRRTVGTLGVVGPKRMPYQRTVPLVRFLAENLSEALALLSA
;
A
#
# COMPACT_ATOMS: atom_id res chain seq x y z
N MET A 1 12.78 14.85 10.50
CA MET A 1 12.07 14.45 11.73
C MET A 1 11.09 15.58 12.04
N ARG A 2 9.78 15.35 12.06
CA ARG A 2 8.84 16.42 12.45
C ARG A 2 9.04 16.67 13.94
N ALA A 3 9.33 17.91 14.31
CA ALA A 3 9.50 18.30 15.71
C ALA A 3 8.12 18.36 16.36
N TYR A 4 7.78 17.34 17.15
CA TYR A 4 6.58 17.39 17.98
C TYR A 4 6.87 18.25 19.22
N PRO A 5 5.90 19.04 19.72
CA PRO A 5 6.03 19.60 21.05
C PRO A 5 6.26 18.44 22.03
N ALA A 6 7.27 18.57 22.88
CA ALA A 6 7.60 17.53 23.84
C ALA A 6 6.42 17.38 24.81
N LEU A 7 5.67 16.28 24.67
CA LEU A 7 4.73 15.86 25.71
C LEU A 7 5.54 15.49 26.95
N ASP A 8 5.10 15.92 28.12
CA ASP A 8 5.67 15.42 29.37
C ASP A 8 5.42 13.91 29.51
N GLU A 9 6.20 13.26 30.36
CA GLU A 9 6.16 11.81 30.54
C GLU A 9 4.77 11.30 30.95
N ARG A 10 4.02 12.10 31.72
CA ARG A 10 2.66 11.73 32.14
C ARG A 10 1.70 11.75 30.96
N LYS A 11 1.69 12.81 30.16
CA LYS A 11 0.87 12.92 28.94
C LYS A 11 1.23 11.82 27.94
N GLN A 12 2.50 11.47 27.81
CA GLN A 12 2.94 10.34 26.97
C GLN A 12 2.33 9.02 27.45
N ARG A 13 2.40 8.72 28.76
CA ARG A 13 1.81 7.50 29.35
C ARG A 13 0.28 7.46 29.21
N ILE A 14 -0.40 8.58 29.44
CA ILE A 14 -1.85 8.71 29.26
C ILE A 14 -2.22 8.49 27.79
N LEU A 15 -1.52 9.14 26.85
CA LEU A 15 -1.77 9.00 25.42
C LEU A 15 -1.55 7.56 24.94
N ALA A 16 -0.47 6.91 25.38
CA ALA A 16 -0.20 5.51 25.07
C ALA A 16 -1.32 4.59 25.57
N ALA A 17 -1.77 4.78 26.81
CA ALA A 17 -2.87 3.99 27.39
C ALA A 17 -4.19 4.21 26.64
N ILE A 18 -4.51 5.45 26.23
CA ILE A 18 -5.71 5.75 25.43
C ILE A 18 -5.63 5.05 24.07
N ILE A 19 -4.47 5.12 23.40
CA ILE A 19 -4.28 4.48 22.09
C ILE A 19 -4.39 2.96 22.21
N GLN A 20 -3.76 2.37 23.22
CA GLN A 20 -3.86 0.94 23.47
C GLN A 20 -5.31 0.52 23.75
N GLU A 21 -6.03 1.25 24.61
CA GLU A 21 -7.44 0.97 24.87
C GLU A 21 -8.26 1.06 23.57
N HIS A 22 -8.07 2.12 22.77
CA HIS A 22 -8.80 2.33 21.52
C HIS A 22 -8.49 1.25 20.46
N ILE A 23 -7.25 0.75 20.39
CA ILE A 23 -6.85 -0.38 19.53
C ILE A 23 -7.70 -1.62 19.86
N HIS A 24 -7.89 -1.91 21.15
CA HIS A 24 -8.61 -3.10 21.61
C HIS A 24 -10.13 -2.94 21.52
N SER A 25 -10.69 -1.81 21.96
CA SER A 25 -12.14 -1.63 22.11
C SER A 25 -12.84 -1.14 20.86
N ALA A 26 -12.14 -0.38 19.98
CA ALA A 26 -12.75 0.39 18.90
C ALA A 26 -13.81 1.43 19.38
N GLU A 27 -13.78 1.79 20.66
CA GLU A 27 -14.76 2.68 21.29
C GLU A 27 -14.09 3.93 21.91
N PRO A 28 -14.79 5.08 21.97
CA PRO A 28 -14.29 6.26 22.66
C PRO A 28 -13.84 5.96 24.09
N VAL A 29 -12.62 6.37 24.44
CA VAL A 29 -11.97 5.99 25.70
C VAL A 29 -12.34 6.96 26.82
N ALA A 30 -12.93 6.43 27.90
CA ALA A 30 -13.21 7.19 29.12
C ALA A 30 -11.99 7.27 30.05
N SER A 31 -11.92 8.31 30.89
CA SER A 31 -10.81 8.50 31.82
C SER A 31 -10.67 7.35 32.83
N GLU A 32 -11.78 6.74 33.24
CA GLU A 32 -11.79 5.57 34.13
C GLU A 32 -11.07 4.36 33.50
N ALA A 33 -11.22 4.16 32.19
CA ALA A 33 -10.55 3.07 31.48
C ALA A 33 -9.03 3.30 31.47
N VAL A 34 -8.59 4.54 31.23
CA VAL A 34 -7.18 4.92 31.24
C VAL A 34 -6.53 4.72 32.61
N VAL A 35 -7.21 5.06 33.71
CA VAL A 35 -6.66 4.86 35.06
C VAL A 35 -6.33 3.38 35.31
N ARG A 36 -7.19 2.45 34.84
CA ARG A 36 -6.96 1.01 35.00
C ARG A 36 -5.75 0.48 34.22
N HIS A 37 -5.48 1.04 33.04
CA HIS A 37 -4.47 0.50 32.13
C HIS A 37 -3.16 1.30 32.07
N SER A 38 -3.14 2.56 32.52
CA SER A 38 -1.96 3.44 32.42
C SER A 38 -0.87 3.15 33.48
N GLY A 39 -1.20 2.40 34.53
CA GLY A 39 -0.31 2.15 35.67
C GLY A 39 0.12 3.44 36.39
N LEU A 40 -0.66 4.52 36.27
CA LEU A 40 -0.41 5.81 36.90
C LEU A 40 -1.20 5.89 38.22
N GLU A 41 -0.55 6.35 39.28
CA GLU A 41 -1.21 6.64 40.58
C GLU A 41 -1.91 8.00 40.54
N VAL A 42 -2.89 8.17 39.65
CA VAL A 42 -3.62 9.43 39.46
C VAL A 42 -5.13 9.22 39.47
N SER A 43 -5.87 10.24 39.92
CA SER A 43 -7.33 10.20 39.93
C SER A 43 -7.93 10.30 38.52
N SER A 44 -9.15 9.79 38.33
CA SER A 44 -9.91 9.98 37.08
C SER A 44 -10.05 11.47 36.72
N ALA A 45 -10.24 12.34 37.71
CA ALA A 45 -10.32 13.79 37.49
C ALA A 45 -9.02 14.38 36.91
N THR A 46 -7.87 13.93 37.40
CA THR A 46 -6.55 14.29 36.85
C THR A 46 -6.41 13.81 35.41
N VAL A 47 -6.80 12.57 35.12
CA VAL A 47 -6.75 12.03 33.76
C VAL A 47 -7.66 12.81 32.82
N ARG A 48 -8.88 13.18 33.23
CA ARG A 48 -9.77 14.03 32.42
C ARG A 48 -9.14 15.37 32.08
N HIS A 49 -8.46 16.00 33.03
CA HIS A 49 -7.76 17.26 32.80
C HIS A 49 -6.63 17.11 31.78
N GLU A 50 -5.81 16.06 31.90
CA GLU A 50 -4.74 15.77 30.93
C GLU A 50 -5.29 15.40 29.54
N MET A 51 -6.42 14.68 29.48
CA MET A 51 -7.13 14.36 28.23
C MET A 51 -7.65 15.63 27.53
N ALA A 52 -8.19 16.59 28.28
CA ALA A 52 -8.60 17.89 27.74
C ALA A 52 -7.39 18.65 27.17
N SER A 53 -6.26 18.64 27.89
CA SER A 53 -5.02 19.24 27.39
C SER A 53 -4.52 18.56 26.11
N LEU A 54 -4.58 17.23 26.02
CA LEU A 54 -4.23 16.48 24.81
C LEU A 54 -5.18 16.76 23.64
N GLU A 55 -6.46 17.01 23.91
CA GLU A 55 -7.45 17.44 22.92
C GLU A 55 -7.16 18.85 22.40
N GLU A 56 -6.86 19.81 23.27
CA GLU A 56 -6.43 21.16 22.88
C GLU A 56 -5.16 21.14 22.01
N MET A 57 -4.25 20.20 22.28
CA MET A 57 -3.06 19.96 21.47
C MET A 57 -3.33 19.21 20.14
N GLY A 58 -4.56 18.76 19.90
CA GLY A 58 -4.99 18.05 18.70
C GLY A 58 -4.59 16.58 18.64
N PHE A 59 -4.18 15.97 19.76
CA PHE A 59 -3.90 14.53 19.85
C PHE A 59 -5.18 13.72 20.04
N LEU A 60 -6.17 14.28 20.72
CA LEU A 60 -7.45 13.63 20.97
C LEU A 60 -8.58 14.44 20.35
N THR A 61 -9.71 13.79 20.13
CA THR A 61 -10.97 14.45 19.77
C THR A 61 -12.13 13.81 20.52
N GLN A 62 -13.15 14.61 20.79
CA GLN A 62 -14.42 14.15 21.33
C GLN A 62 -15.47 14.05 20.22
N PRO A 63 -15.97 12.84 19.87
CA PRO A 63 -16.99 12.70 18.83
C PRO A 63 -18.35 13.29 19.24
N HIS A 64 -18.71 13.19 20.52
CA HIS A 64 -19.95 13.74 21.10
C HIS A 64 -19.69 14.25 22.53
N THR A 65 -20.44 15.25 22.99
CA THR A 65 -20.23 15.95 24.28
C THR A 65 -20.20 15.04 25.51
N SER A 66 -20.85 13.87 25.47
CA SER A 66 -20.85 12.85 26.53
C SER A 66 -19.97 11.63 26.27
N ALA A 67 -19.40 11.51 25.06
CA ALA A 67 -18.54 10.39 24.70
C ALA A 67 -17.11 10.58 25.26
N GLY A 68 -16.38 9.46 25.39
CA GLY A 68 -14.95 9.46 25.67
C GLY A 68 -14.11 10.17 24.60
N ARG A 69 -12.79 9.96 24.61
CA ARG A 69 -11.88 10.55 23.62
C ARG A 69 -11.40 9.50 22.62
N ILE A 70 -11.20 9.93 21.38
CA ILE A 70 -10.63 9.12 20.30
C ILE A 70 -9.28 9.71 19.90
N PRO A 71 -8.23 8.89 19.66
CA PRO A 71 -6.97 9.36 19.11
C PRO A 71 -7.12 9.89 17.68
N THR A 72 -6.49 11.02 17.38
CA THR A 72 -6.39 11.54 16.01
C THR A 72 -5.26 10.86 15.25
N ASP A 73 -5.17 11.09 13.93
CA ASP A 73 -4.02 10.67 13.10
C ASP A 73 -2.68 11.12 13.72
N ARG A 74 -2.67 12.34 14.30
CA ARG A 74 -1.50 12.91 14.96
C ARG A 74 -1.10 12.12 16.21
N ALA A 75 -2.06 11.63 16.98
CA ALA A 75 -1.79 10.76 18.13
C ALA A 75 -1.20 9.43 17.72
N TYR A 76 -1.78 8.76 16.74
CA TYR A 76 -1.23 7.51 16.21
C TYR A 76 0.18 7.69 15.65
N ARG A 77 0.42 8.78 14.92
CA ARG A 77 1.74 9.12 14.41
C ARG A 77 2.75 9.32 15.54
N TYR A 78 2.41 10.12 16.56
CA TYR A 78 3.30 10.32 17.71
C TYR A 78 3.57 9.02 18.47
N TYR A 79 2.55 8.18 18.62
CA TYR A 79 2.69 6.88 19.24
C TYR A 79 3.67 5.98 18.47
N VAL A 80 3.52 5.87 17.16
CA VAL A 80 4.43 5.08 16.30
C VAL A 80 5.86 5.64 16.34
N ASP A 81 6.02 6.96 16.32
CA ASP A 81 7.34 7.60 16.22
C ASP A 81 8.10 7.63 17.57
N ALA A 82 7.41 7.74 18.70
CA ALA A 82 8.03 8.04 20.00
C ALA A 82 7.69 7.08 21.14
N LEU A 83 6.56 6.37 21.08
CA LEU A 83 6.05 5.56 22.21
C LEU A 83 5.97 4.06 21.90
N LEU A 84 6.20 3.68 20.64
CA LEU A 84 6.02 2.30 20.19
C LEU A 84 7.06 1.38 20.82
N ASN A 85 6.62 0.57 21.76
CA ASN A 85 7.39 -0.58 22.24
C ASN A 85 6.99 -1.82 21.43
N GLU A 86 7.87 -2.29 20.55
CA GLU A 86 7.60 -3.43 19.67
C GLU A 86 7.56 -4.75 20.44
N GLU A 87 6.61 -5.60 20.09
CA GLU A 87 6.54 -6.97 20.61
C GLU A 87 7.67 -7.84 20.04
N ARG A 88 8.18 -8.75 20.87
CA ARG A 88 9.16 -9.74 20.43
C ARG A 88 8.45 -10.97 19.89
N LEU A 89 8.60 -11.24 18.60
CA LEU A 89 8.17 -12.51 18.00
C LEU A 89 8.96 -13.67 18.63
N SER A 90 8.26 -14.66 19.17
CA SER A 90 8.85 -15.89 19.73
C SER A 90 9.51 -16.75 18.66
N ALA A 91 10.39 -17.67 19.08
CA ALA A 91 11.05 -18.60 18.16
C ALA A 91 10.05 -19.53 17.45
N GLU A 92 8.99 -19.94 18.15
CA GLU A 92 7.93 -20.78 17.58
C GLU A 92 7.14 -20.06 16.49
N GLU A 93 6.75 -18.81 16.74
CA GLU A 93 6.05 -17.97 15.76
C GLU A 93 6.92 -17.73 14.52
N ARG A 94 8.20 -17.36 14.73
CA ARG A 94 9.16 -17.18 13.63
C ARG A 94 9.31 -18.45 12.81
N GLY A 95 9.40 -19.61 13.45
CA GLY A 95 9.49 -20.91 12.79
C GLY A 95 8.23 -21.26 12.00
N ARG A 96 7.03 -20.97 12.54
CA ARG A 96 5.75 -21.18 11.85
C ARG A 96 5.65 -20.32 10.58
N LEU A 97 5.93 -19.03 10.69
CA LEU A 97 5.88 -18.08 9.59
C LEU A 97 6.90 -18.42 8.49
N ARG A 98 8.12 -18.82 8.87
CA ARG A 98 9.13 -19.33 7.92
C ARG A 98 8.60 -20.51 7.12
N ARG A 99 8.00 -21.51 7.78
CA ARG A 99 7.47 -22.69 7.09
C ARG A 99 6.36 -22.33 6.10
N GLN A 100 5.46 -21.41 6.45
CA GLN A 100 4.37 -20.98 5.56
C GLN A 100 4.89 -20.32 4.27
N ILE A 101 5.97 -19.54 4.35
CA ILE A 101 6.61 -18.93 3.17
C ILE A 101 7.30 -20.01 2.32
N HIS A 102 8.13 -20.85 2.94
CA HIS A 102 8.99 -21.79 2.24
C HIS A 102 8.26 -23.03 1.69
N SER A 103 7.08 -23.38 2.21
CA SER A 103 6.35 -24.58 1.78
C SER A 103 5.73 -24.48 0.38
N LEU A 104 5.88 -23.37 -0.33
CA LEU A 104 5.04 -23.03 -1.49
C LEU A 104 5.77 -22.71 -2.81
N ALA A 105 7.10 -22.69 -2.88
CA ALA A 105 7.73 -22.04 -4.04
C ALA A 105 9.02 -22.67 -4.57
N GLU A 106 8.92 -23.19 -5.80
CA GLU A 106 10.02 -23.30 -6.77
C GLU A 106 10.22 -21.99 -7.57
N GLU A 107 9.26 -21.05 -7.48
CA GLU A 107 9.22 -19.81 -8.27
C GLU A 107 9.09 -18.57 -7.37
N ALA A 108 9.81 -17.49 -7.71
CA ALA A 108 9.83 -16.24 -6.95
C ALA A 108 8.45 -15.61 -6.73
N GLU A 109 7.56 -15.68 -7.73
CA GLU A 109 6.22 -15.11 -7.66
C GLU A 109 5.36 -15.80 -6.58
N ARG A 110 5.34 -17.13 -6.58
CA ARG A 110 4.62 -17.92 -5.56
C ARG A 110 5.13 -17.65 -4.16
N LEU A 111 6.43 -17.43 -4.02
CA LEU A 111 7.05 -17.09 -2.74
C LEU A 111 6.59 -15.72 -2.22
N ILE A 112 6.55 -14.72 -3.10
CA ILE A 112 6.10 -13.36 -2.80
C ILE A 112 4.62 -13.37 -2.39
N GLN A 113 3.77 -14.05 -3.16
CA GLN A 113 2.35 -14.20 -2.84
C GLN A 113 2.14 -14.97 -1.53
N GLY A 114 2.89 -16.05 -1.31
CA GLY A 114 2.85 -16.84 -0.08
C GLY A 114 3.20 -16.01 1.17
N ALA A 115 4.16 -15.10 1.07
CA ALA A 115 4.49 -14.17 2.16
C ALA A 115 3.35 -13.20 2.48
N ALA A 116 2.68 -12.64 1.45
CA ALA A 116 1.51 -11.79 1.65
C ALA A 116 0.36 -12.56 2.29
N ARG A 117 0.11 -13.81 1.87
CA ARG A 117 -0.92 -14.64 2.46
C ARG A 117 -0.63 -14.98 3.92
N ALA A 118 0.59 -15.41 4.24
CA ALA A 118 1.01 -15.69 5.61
C ALA A 118 0.86 -14.46 6.51
N LEU A 119 1.21 -13.27 6.00
CA LEU A 119 1.02 -12.01 6.72
C LEU A 119 -0.48 -11.74 6.96
N ALA A 120 -1.31 -11.82 5.93
CA ALA A 120 -2.75 -11.56 6.03
C ALA A 120 -3.44 -12.47 7.05
N ASP A 121 -3.09 -13.76 7.05
CA ASP A 121 -3.66 -14.76 7.96
C ASP A 121 -3.25 -14.49 9.41
N GLU A 122 -2.01 -14.05 9.65
CA GLU A 122 -1.49 -13.77 10.98
C GLU A 122 -2.03 -12.45 11.56
N VAL A 123 -2.14 -11.38 10.75
CA VAL A 123 -2.62 -10.07 11.23
C VAL A 123 -4.13 -9.88 11.13
N ARG A 124 -4.83 -10.72 10.36
CA ARG A 124 -6.26 -10.57 10.06
C ARG A 124 -6.58 -9.19 9.47
N TYR A 125 -5.76 -8.77 8.52
CA TYR A 125 -5.95 -7.59 7.67
C TYR A 125 -5.57 -7.92 6.22
N PRO A 126 -5.99 -7.10 5.24
CA PRO A 126 -5.41 -7.13 3.92
C PRO A 126 -3.89 -7.01 3.97
N SER A 127 -3.21 -8.00 3.40
CA SER A 127 -1.80 -7.90 3.06
C SER A 127 -1.65 -7.54 1.60
N VAL A 128 -0.76 -6.60 1.32
CA VAL A 128 -0.46 -6.12 -0.03
C VAL A 128 1.02 -6.30 -0.28
N VAL A 129 1.38 -6.75 -1.46
CA VAL A 129 2.78 -6.87 -1.86
C VAL A 129 2.93 -6.39 -3.29
N ALA A 130 3.93 -5.57 -3.54
CA ALA A 130 4.26 -5.06 -4.84
C ALA A 130 5.72 -5.38 -5.14
N THR A 131 6.00 -5.88 -6.33
CA THR A 131 7.37 -5.87 -6.85
C THR A 131 7.68 -4.50 -7.42
N VAL A 132 8.90 -4.03 -7.20
CA VAL A 132 9.45 -2.86 -7.87
C VAL A 132 10.22 -3.39 -9.07
N ARG A 133 9.67 -3.20 -10.27
CA ARG A 133 10.47 -3.35 -11.48
C ARG A 133 11.31 -2.09 -11.67
N PRO A 134 12.57 -2.21 -12.10
CA PRO A 134 13.42 -1.05 -12.27
C PRO A 134 12.79 -0.12 -13.32
N ARG A 135 12.62 1.16 -12.98
CA ARG A 135 12.16 2.17 -13.95
C ARG A 135 13.05 2.23 -15.19
N GLU A 136 14.30 1.78 -15.05
CA GLU A 136 15.34 1.63 -16.07
C GLU A 136 15.02 0.54 -17.12
N GLN A 137 13.90 -0.21 -17.00
CA GLN A 137 13.50 -1.13 -18.06
C GLN A 137 13.33 -0.38 -19.37
N LEU A 138 14.11 -0.77 -20.36
CA LEU A 138 14.05 -0.19 -21.69
C LEU A 138 12.80 -0.69 -22.40
N PHE A 139 12.00 0.24 -22.90
CA PHE A 139 10.94 -0.01 -23.85
C PHE A 139 11.58 -0.55 -25.15
N ARG A 140 11.02 -1.65 -25.68
CA ARG A 140 11.47 -2.24 -26.94
C ARG A 140 10.47 -1.96 -28.06
N HIS A 141 9.24 -2.43 -27.92
CA HIS A 141 8.18 -2.16 -28.89
C HIS A 141 6.79 -2.37 -28.30
N LEU A 142 5.79 -1.85 -28.98
CA LEU A 142 4.37 -2.00 -28.69
C LEU A 142 3.67 -2.57 -29.92
N HIS A 143 2.88 -3.62 -29.73
CA HIS A 143 2.02 -4.19 -30.76
C HIS A 143 0.55 -4.12 -30.36
N PHE A 144 -0.29 -3.60 -31.25
CA PHE A 144 -1.73 -3.78 -31.15
C PHE A 144 -2.16 -5.01 -31.95
N VAL A 145 -2.76 -5.98 -31.26
CA VAL A 145 -3.32 -7.20 -31.82
C VAL A 145 -4.84 -7.04 -31.90
N PRO A 146 -5.42 -6.97 -33.12
CA PRO A 146 -6.88 -6.95 -33.26
C PRO A 146 -7.46 -8.30 -32.86
N LEU A 147 -8.47 -8.27 -32.00
CA LEU A 147 -9.24 -9.45 -31.61
C LEU A 147 -10.57 -9.49 -32.37
N GLU A 148 -11.23 -8.32 -32.48
CA GLU A 148 -12.48 -8.10 -33.21
C GLU A 148 -12.48 -6.69 -33.81
N ALA A 149 -13.51 -6.33 -34.59
CA ALA A 149 -13.61 -5.03 -35.26
C ALA A 149 -13.42 -3.83 -34.32
N ARG A 150 -13.87 -3.95 -33.06
CA ARG A 150 -13.72 -2.94 -32.00
C ARG A 150 -12.87 -3.41 -30.84
N ARG A 151 -12.32 -4.62 -30.85
CA ARG A 151 -11.61 -5.17 -29.69
C ARG A 151 -10.16 -5.37 -30.01
N VAL A 152 -9.28 -4.76 -29.22
CA VAL A 152 -7.83 -4.75 -29.45
C VAL A 152 -7.10 -5.08 -28.17
N LEU A 153 -6.10 -5.95 -28.27
CA LEU A 153 -5.14 -6.24 -27.22
C LEU A 153 -3.85 -5.48 -27.53
N GLY A 154 -3.34 -4.69 -26.58
CA GLY A 154 -2.00 -4.12 -26.72
C GLY A 154 -0.98 -4.94 -25.95
N VAL A 155 0.14 -5.23 -26.60
CA VAL A 155 1.26 -6.02 -26.07
C VAL A 155 2.49 -5.12 -26.03
N LEU A 156 2.95 -4.82 -24.82
CA LEU A 156 4.14 -4.02 -24.56
C LEU A 156 5.33 -4.96 -24.34
N VAL A 157 6.39 -4.79 -25.10
CA VAL A 157 7.61 -5.58 -24.95
C VAL A 157 8.72 -4.70 -24.42
N THR A 158 9.38 -5.16 -23.36
CA THR A 158 10.58 -4.56 -22.80
C THR A 158 11.74 -5.53 -22.90
N TYR A 159 12.96 -5.06 -22.64
CA TYR A 159 14.13 -5.93 -22.56
C TYR A 159 14.09 -6.92 -21.39
N ALA A 160 13.16 -6.75 -20.45
CA ALA A 160 12.97 -7.66 -19.31
C ALA A 160 11.82 -8.67 -19.52
N GLY A 161 11.05 -8.56 -20.61
CA GLY A 161 9.94 -9.48 -20.89
C GLY A 161 8.80 -8.86 -21.69
N VAL A 162 7.77 -9.67 -21.93
CA VAL A 162 6.54 -9.28 -22.62
C VAL A 162 5.45 -9.00 -21.59
N TYR A 163 4.74 -7.88 -21.76
CA TYR A 163 3.60 -7.48 -20.96
C TYR A 163 2.35 -7.43 -21.83
N GLU A 164 1.44 -8.34 -21.56
CA GLU A 164 0.14 -8.36 -22.21
C GLU A 164 -0.82 -7.42 -21.45
N GLY A 165 -1.41 -6.47 -22.18
CA GLY A 165 -2.48 -5.65 -21.63
C GLY A 165 -3.77 -6.45 -21.47
N GLN A 166 -4.82 -5.81 -20.97
CA GLN A 166 -6.16 -6.37 -21.07
C GLN A 166 -6.75 -6.06 -22.47
N PRO A 167 -7.57 -6.95 -23.05
CA PRO A 167 -8.38 -6.62 -24.22
C PRO A 167 -9.23 -5.39 -23.99
N VAL A 168 -9.29 -4.51 -24.98
CA VAL A 168 -9.98 -3.23 -24.85
C VAL A 168 -10.93 -2.99 -26.00
N GLU A 169 -12.12 -2.48 -25.68
CA GLU A 169 -13.12 -2.09 -26.66
C GLU A 169 -12.89 -0.64 -27.12
N LEU A 170 -12.85 -0.42 -28.43
CA LEU A 170 -12.62 0.85 -29.10
C LEU A 170 -13.95 1.56 -29.40
N PRO A 171 -13.97 2.90 -29.41
CA PRO A 171 -15.18 3.67 -29.68
C PRO A 171 -15.68 3.51 -31.12
N GLU A 172 -14.79 3.16 -32.05
CA GLU A 172 -15.07 2.97 -33.46
C GLU A 172 -14.27 1.78 -34.00
N PRO A 173 -14.77 1.07 -35.03
CA PRO A 173 -13.99 0.03 -35.69
C PRO A 173 -12.73 0.63 -36.30
N ILE A 174 -11.62 -0.10 -36.20
CA ILE A 174 -10.34 0.33 -36.76
C ILE A 174 -9.79 -0.74 -37.68
N ASP A 175 -9.25 -0.31 -38.82
CA ASP A 175 -8.59 -1.24 -39.73
C ASP A 175 -7.23 -1.68 -39.16
N PRO A 176 -6.83 -2.94 -39.42
CA PRO A 176 -5.54 -3.46 -38.94
C PRO A 176 -4.32 -2.65 -39.42
N GLU A 177 -4.40 -2.02 -40.59
CA GLU A 177 -3.29 -1.22 -41.14
C GLU A 177 -3.05 0.04 -40.31
N THR A 178 -4.12 0.71 -39.87
CA THR A 178 -4.03 1.85 -38.96
C THR A 178 -3.46 1.45 -37.60
N LEU A 179 -3.86 0.29 -37.05
CA LEU A 179 -3.28 -0.24 -35.80
C LEU A 179 -1.79 -0.55 -35.93
N ASP A 180 -1.37 -1.12 -37.07
CA ASP A 180 0.03 -1.43 -37.34
C ASP A 180 0.87 -0.14 -37.51
N ARG A 181 0.34 0.87 -38.21
CA ARG A 181 0.97 2.20 -38.27
C ARG A 181 1.10 2.85 -36.90
N LEU A 182 0.08 2.75 -36.05
CA LEU A 182 0.13 3.24 -34.66
C LEU A 182 1.20 2.50 -33.85
N SER A 183 1.20 1.17 -33.92
CA SER A 183 2.19 0.30 -33.25
C SER A 183 3.62 0.71 -33.62
N ARG A 184 3.91 0.83 -34.92
CA ARG A 184 5.23 1.27 -35.40
C ARG A 184 5.58 2.70 -35.00
N GLY A 185 4.63 3.63 -35.15
CA GLY A 185 4.85 5.05 -34.87
C GLY A 185 5.13 5.34 -33.39
N ILE A 186 4.44 4.63 -32.49
CA ILE A 186 4.68 4.68 -31.05
C ILE A 186 6.01 3.99 -30.73
N SER A 187 6.23 2.79 -31.26
CA SER A 187 7.44 2.02 -30.95
C SER A 187 8.71 2.78 -31.31
N ALA A 188 8.79 3.34 -32.53
CA ALA A 188 9.97 4.06 -33.00
C ALA A 188 10.32 5.30 -32.17
N ARG A 189 9.33 5.92 -31.50
CA ARG A 189 9.54 7.12 -30.68
C ARG A 189 9.86 6.81 -29.22
N LEU A 190 9.50 5.61 -28.74
CA LEU A 190 9.69 5.19 -27.35
C LEU A 190 10.83 4.18 -27.19
N GLU A 191 11.28 3.55 -28.27
CA GLU A 191 12.39 2.60 -28.26
C GLU A 191 13.65 3.18 -27.61
N GLY A 192 14.24 2.40 -26.70
CA GLY A 192 15.45 2.79 -25.98
C GLY A 192 15.21 3.77 -24.83
N LEU A 193 13.98 4.27 -24.65
CA LEU A 193 13.62 4.98 -23.42
C LEU A 193 13.34 3.98 -22.31
N THR A 194 13.72 4.35 -21.10
CA THR A 194 13.29 3.64 -19.90
C THR A 194 11.79 3.89 -19.67
N LEU A 195 11.06 2.93 -19.09
CA LEU A 195 9.64 3.12 -18.78
C LEU A 195 9.39 4.34 -17.88
N GLY A 196 10.37 4.71 -17.04
CA GLY A 196 10.31 5.92 -16.22
C GLY A 196 10.41 7.24 -16.99
N GLU A 197 11.06 7.26 -18.16
CA GLU A 197 11.20 8.45 -19.01
C GLU A 197 9.96 8.72 -19.88
N ILE A 198 9.04 7.76 -19.97
CA ILE A 198 7.81 7.88 -20.75
C ILE A 198 6.73 8.56 -19.89
N THR A 199 6.85 9.88 -19.74
CA THR A 199 5.92 10.70 -18.97
C THR A 199 4.59 10.92 -19.69
N ARG A 200 3.54 11.31 -18.95
CA ARG A 200 2.24 11.69 -19.52
C ARG A 200 2.37 12.79 -20.58
N GLU A 201 3.20 13.80 -20.32
CA GLU A 201 3.45 14.92 -21.24
C GLU A 201 4.08 14.43 -22.55
N ARG A 202 5.03 13.49 -22.47
CA ARG A 202 5.66 12.89 -23.66
C ARG A 202 4.65 12.07 -24.46
N LEU A 203 3.78 11.32 -23.78
CA LEU A 203 2.69 10.58 -24.43
C LEU A 203 1.68 11.52 -25.10
N GLU A 204 1.37 12.66 -24.47
CA GLU A 204 0.50 13.69 -25.04
C GLU A 204 1.09 14.29 -26.32
N ALA A 205 2.38 14.63 -26.34
CA ALA A 205 3.07 15.11 -27.53
C ALA A 205 3.08 14.05 -28.65
N LEU A 206 3.42 12.80 -28.30
CA LEU A 206 3.54 11.70 -29.25
C LEU A 206 2.23 11.40 -29.98
N VAL A 207 1.12 11.38 -29.23
CA VAL A 207 -0.19 10.99 -29.75
C VAL A 207 -0.92 12.19 -30.39
N GLY A 208 -0.65 13.42 -29.93
CA GLY A 208 -1.18 14.65 -30.52
C GLY A 208 -0.74 14.88 -31.98
N GLU A 209 0.48 14.45 -32.34
CA GLU A 209 1.00 14.52 -33.71
C GLU A 209 0.30 13.56 -34.69
N MET A 210 -0.38 12.53 -34.18
CA MET A 210 -1.03 11.49 -34.98
C MET A 210 -2.51 11.80 -35.31
N ALA A 211 -2.96 13.03 -35.02
CA ALA A 211 -4.35 13.45 -35.02
C ALA A 211 -4.99 13.53 -36.43
N ARG A 212 -5.42 12.37 -36.94
CA ARG A 212 -6.58 12.28 -37.86
C ARG A 212 -7.86 11.84 -37.14
N HIS A 213 -7.73 11.16 -35.99
CA HIS A 213 -8.84 10.65 -35.16
C HIS A 213 -8.64 11.03 -33.68
N GLN A 214 -9.16 12.18 -33.24
CA GLN A 214 -8.95 12.70 -31.89
C GLN A 214 -9.40 11.72 -30.78
N ARG A 215 -10.53 11.02 -30.98
CA ARG A 215 -11.09 10.08 -30.00
C ARG A 215 -10.22 8.83 -29.83
N LEU A 216 -9.74 8.27 -30.93
CA LEU A 216 -8.83 7.13 -30.93
C LEU A 216 -7.49 7.50 -30.30
N ALA A 217 -6.95 8.67 -30.65
CA ALA A 217 -5.73 9.20 -30.08
C ALA A 217 -5.83 9.30 -28.54
N ASP A 218 -6.88 9.93 -28.01
CA ASP A 218 -7.13 9.97 -26.57
C ASP A 218 -7.25 8.58 -25.93
N TYR A 219 -7.84 7.64 -26.66
CA TYR A 219 -8.02 6.27 -26.18
C TYR A 219 -6.71 5.52 -26.07
N VAL A 220 -5.92 5.51 -27.15
CA VAL A 220 -4.59 4.90 -27.22
C VAL A 220 -3.67 5.53 -26.18
N ARG A 221 -3.73 6.85 -25.99
CA ARG A 221 -2.98 7.55 -24.96
C ARG A 221 -3.32 7.05 -23.56
N ARG A 222 -4.60 7.02 -23.17
CA ARG A 222 -5.03 6.53 -21.85
C ARG A 222 -4.69 5.06 -21.64
N TRP A 223 -4.74 4.27 -22.70
CA TRP A 223 -4.34 2.87 -22.64
C TRP A 223 -2.84 2.73 -22.42
N LEU A 224 -2.01 3.41 -23.22
CA LEU A 224 -0.56 3.35 -23.16
C LEU A 224 -0.02 3.88 -21.82
N ASP A 225 -0.59 4.98 -21.33
CA ASP A 225 -0.30 5.56 -20.02
C ASP A 225 -0.58 4.59 -18.86
N ARG A 226 -1.62 3.74 -18.99
CA ARG A 226 -1.90 2.65 -18.04
C ARG A 226 -0.98 1.45 -18.24
N ALA A 227 -0.76 1.00 -19.47
CA ALA A 227 0.08 -0.16 -19.79
C ALA A 227 1.54 0.05 -19.36
N ILE A 228 2.10 1.24 -19.63
CA ILE A 228 3.46 1.60 -19.19
C ILE A 228 3.51 1.69 -17.67
N ARG A 229 2.52 2.32 -17.02
CA ARG A 229 2.47 2.34 -15.55
C ARG A 229 2.36 0.95 -14.94
N ARG A 230 1.60 0.05 -15.54
CA ARG A 230 1.44 -1.34 -15.10
C ARG A 230 2.65 -2.22 -15.41
N ALA A 231 3.43 -1.92 -16.45
CA ALA A 231 4.69 -2.59 -16.71
C ALA A 231 5.83 -2.06 -15.81
N ALA A 232 5.75 -0.79 -15.43
CA ALA A 232 6.69 -0.15 -14.51
C ALA A 232 6.37 -0.44 -13.04
N ALA A 233 5.09 -0.50 -12.66
CA ALA A 233 4.64 -1.11 -11.42
C ALA A 233 4.89 -2.61 -11.57
N GLY A 234 5.65 -3.23 -10.66
CA GLY A 234 5.74 -4.68 -10.74
C GLY A 234 4.40 -5.34 -10.42
N GLN A 235 4.37 -6.66 -10.43
CA GLN A 235 3.21 -7.42 -9.99
C GLN A 235 2.80 -7.01 -8.58
N VAL A 236 1.49 -6.83 -8.41
CA VAL A 236 0.85 -6.54 -7.14
C VAL A 236 -0.03 -7.72 -6.77
N PHE A 237 0.08 -8.18 -5.54
CA PHE A 237 -0.82 -9.16 -4.96
C PHE A 237 -1.49 -8.58 -3.73
N VAL A 238 -2.78 -8.86 -3.58
CA VAL A 238 -3.57 -8.51 -2.41
C VAL A 238 -4.18 -9.78 -1.85
N GLU A 239 -3.86 -10.07 -0.60
CA GLU A 239 -4.30 -11.26 0.13
C GLU A 239 -5.12 -10.85 1.35
N GLY A 240 -6.14 -11.64 1.69
CA GLY A 240 -6.97 -11.38 2.88
C GLY A 240 -7.79 -10.09 2.83
N ALA A 241 -8.13 -9.57 1.63
CA ALA A 241 -8.94 -8.36 1.49
C ALA A 241 -10.25 -8.41 2.29
N MET A 242 -10.85 -9.60 2.40
CA MET A 242 -12.09 -9.85 3.13
C MET A 242 -11.97 -9.65 4.64
N HIS A 243 -10.76 -9.67 5.21
CA HIS A 243 -10.55 -9.40 6.63
C HIS A 243 -10.98 -7.98 7.03
N LEU A 244 -11.11 -7.04 6.08
CA LEU A 244 -11.69 -5.71 6.36
C LEU A 244 -13.09 -5.81 6.92
N LEU A 245 -13.92 -6.75 6.44
CA LEU A 245 -15.31 -6.91 6.87
C LEU A 245 -15.44 -7.30 8.36
N GLU A 246 -14.36 -7.81 8.95
CA GLU A 246 -14.30 -8.18 10.36
C GLU A 246 -14.10 -6.97 11.27
N GLN A 247 -13.71 -5.81 10.73
CA GLN A 247 -13.42 -4.62 11.52
C GLN A 247 -14.66 -3.73 11.69
N PRO A 248 -14.92 -3.23 12.92
CA PRO A 248 -15.98 -2.27 13.21
C PRO A 248 -16.08 -1.08 12.24
N GLU A 249 -14.95 -0.51 11.83
CA GLU A 249 -14.89 0.68 10.97
C GLU A 249 -15.45 0.43 9.57
N PHE A 250 -15.31 -0.80 9.07
CA PHE A 250 -15.70 -1.16 7.70
C PHE A 250 -17.09 -1.81 7.64
N ARG A 251 -17.94 -1.58 8.65
CA ARG A 251 -19.36 -1.99 8.62
C ARG A 251 -20.21 -1.12 7.70
N HIS A 252 -19.76 0.08 7.37
CA HIS A 252 -20.45 0.96 6.43
C HIS A 252 -20.18 0.53 4.98
N PRO A 253 -21.23 0.16 4.20
CA PRO A 253 -21.06 -0.40 2.84
C PRO A 253 -20.26 0.50 1.90
N ASP A 254 -20.46 1.82 1.97
CA ASP A 254 -19.79 2.77 1.09
C ASP A 254 -18.28 2.83 1.36
N LEU A 255 -17.89 2.85 2.64
CA LEU A 255 -16.48 2.89 3.03
C LEU A 255 -15.77 1.60 2.65
N VAL A 256 -16.33 0.44 2.99
CA VAL A 256 -15.69 -0.84 2.68
C VAL A 256 -15.61 -1.09 1.18
N SER A 257 -16.66 -0.73 0.42
CA SER A 257 -16.64 -0.83 -1.04
C SER A 257 -15.58 0.07 -1.66
N ALA A 258 -15.41 1.30 -1.16
CA ALA A 258 -14.39 2.21 -1.65
C ALA A 258 -12.96 1.69 -1.38
N VAL A 259 -12.71 1.16 -0.19
CA VAL A 259 -11.41 0.57 0.18
C VAL A 259 -11.13 -0.70 -0.63
N LEU A 260 -12.09 -1.62 -0.74
CA LEU A 260 -11.94 -2.84 -1.55
C LEU A 260 -11.75 -2.52 -3.03
N ALA A 261 -12.47 -1.54 -3.57
CA ALA A 261 -12.28 -1.09 -4.94
C ALA A 261 -10.88 -0.48 -5.17
N THR A 262 -10.31 0.17 -4.16
CA THR A 262 -8.95 0.70 -4.20
C THR A 262 -7.93 -0.45 -4.18
N LEU A 263 -8.11 -1.42 -3.29
CA LEU A 263 -7.27 -2.62 -3.20
C LEU A 263 -7.35 -3.51 -4.45
N ALA A 264 -8.45 -3.49 -5.18
CA ALA A 264 -8.61 -4.22 -6.44
C ALA A 264 -7.86 -3.59 -7.62
N ARG A 265 -7.34 -2.36 -7.48
CA ARG A 265 -6.59 -1.66 -8.54
C ARG A 265 -5.10 -1.69 -8.23
N GLU A 266 -4.38 -2.49 -9.00
CA GLU A 266 -2.93 -2.71 -8.83
C GLU A 266 -2.15 -1.39 -8.84
N GLU A 267 -2.52 -0.42 -9.68
CA GLU A 267 -1.82 0.87 -9.76
C GLU A 267 -1.99 1.70 -8.48
N GLU A 268 -3.16 1.65 -7.83
CA GLU A 268 -3.40 2.36 -6.57
C GLU A 268 -2.63 1.70 -5.42
N VAL A 269 -2.63 0.36 -5.37
CA VAL A 269 -1.87 -0.41 -4.36
C VAL A 269 -0.36 -0.20 -4.52
N ALA A 270 0.15 -0.19 -5.75
CA ALA A 270 1.55 0.09 -6.02
C ALA A 270 1.98 1.48 -5.53
N GLU A 271 1.12 2.50 -5.69
CA GLU A 271 1.40 3.85 -5.19
C GLU A 271 1.38 3.91 -3.66
N ILE A 272 0.45 3.21 -3.01
CA ILE A 272 0.40 3.08 -1.54
C ILE A 272 1.68 2.42 -1.01
N LEU A 273 2.21 1.42 -1.71
CA LEU A 273 3.40 0.67 -1.32
C LEU A 273 4.74 1.30 -1.75
N ARG A 274 4.70 2.51 -2.30
CA ARG A 274 5.91 3.19 -2.79
C ARG A 274 6.96 3.29 -1.67
N PRO A 275 8.16 2.72 -1.85
CA PRO A 275 9.19 2.74 -0.82
C PRO A 275 9.56 4.14 -0.37
N VAL A 276 9.75 4.32 0.94
CA VAL A 276 10.29 5.55 1.51
C VAL A 276 11.83 5.44 1.57
N PRO A 277 12.59 6.29 0.86
CA PRO A 277 14.05 6.22 0.85
C PRO A 277 14.65 6.24 2.27
N GLY A 278 15.61 5.34 2.51
CA GLY A 278 16.30 5.22 3.80
C GLY A 278 15.48 4.58 4.93
N ARG A 279 14.26 4.11 4.67
CA ARG A 279 13.42 3.42 5.66
C ARG A 279 13.12 1.99 5.22
N PRO A 280 13.71 0.96 5.87
CA PRO A 280 13.41 -0.43 5.55
C PRO A 280 12.00 -0.83 5.96
N VAL A 281 11.43 -0.15 6.97
CA VAL A 281 10.06 -0.31 7.45
C VAL A 281 9.48 1.09 7.69
N TRP A 282 8.23 1.31 7.31
CA TRP A 282 7.52 2.55 7.58
C TRP A 282 6.04 2.29 7.86
N VAL A 283 5.42 3.30 8.46
CA VAL A 283 3.98 3.33 8.71
C VAL A 283 3.43 4.58 8.03
N THR A 284 2.25 4.50 7.43
CA THR A 284 1.47 5.62 6.87
C THR A 284 0.10 5.63 7.53
N ILE A 285 -0.33 6.75 8.09
CA ILE A 285 -1.53 6.81 8.93
C ILE A 285 -2.54 7.81 8.36
N GLY A 286 -3.76 7.34 8.10
CA GLY A 286 -4.92 8.18 7.82
C GLY A 286 -4.69 9.20 6.73
N SER A 287 -4.68 10.48 7.10
CA SER A 287 -4.42 11.62 6.21
C SER A 287 -3.07 11.61 5.48
N GLU A 288 -2.11 10.78 5.91
CA GLU A 288 -0.84 10.55 5.21
C GLU A 288 -0.97 9.59 4.02
N MET A 289 -2.06 8.84 3.91
CA MET A 289 -2.31 7.92 2.81
C MET A 289 -2.42 8.69 1.49
N PRO A 290 -1.81 8.20 0.39
CA PRO A 290 -1.80 8.93 -0.88
C PRO A 290 -3.18 9.02 -1.53
N SER A 291 -4.08 8.06 -1.26
CA SER A 291 -5.43 8.05 -1.79
C SER A 291 -6.44 8.58 -0.77
N PRO A 292 -7.32 9.54 -1.13
CA PRO A 292 -8.36 10.04 -0.25
C PRO A 292 -9.34 8.97 0.24
N THR A 293 -9.59 7.92 -0.56
CA THR A 293 -10.46 6.79 -0.19
C THR A 293 -9.89 5.96 0.95
N MET A 294 -8.58 6.08 1.21
CA MET A 294 -7.85 5.28 2.19
C MET A 294 -7.58 6.04 3.50
N ARG A 295 -8.16 7.22 3.72
CA ARG A 295 -7.94 8.04 4.94
C ARG A 295 -8.44 7.42 6.24
N GLU A 296 -9.31 6.41 6.15
CA GLU A 296 -9.72 5.60 7.31
C GLU A 296 -8.77 4.41 7.57
N CYS A 297 -7.78 4.22 6.70
CA CYS A 297 -6.81 3.15 6.80
C CYS A 297 -5.45 3.63 7.31
N SER A 298 -4.60 2.68 7.65
CA SER A 298 -3.17 2.83 7.85
C SER A 298 -2.44 1.68 7.16
N LEU A 299 -1.21 1.96 6.75
CA LEU A 299 -0.30 1.02 6.12
C LEU A 299 0.89 0.79 7.03
N VAL A 300 1.27 -0.47 7.27
CA VAL A 300 2.60 -0.85 7.77
C VAL A 300 3.30 -1.61 6.65
N ALA A 301 4.44 -1.12 6.19
CA ALA A 301 5.13 -1.68 5.04
C ALA A 301 6.64 -1.81 5.27
N ALA A 302 7.24 -2.82 4.64
CA ALA A 302 8.66 -3.08 4.65
C ALA A 302 9.16 -3.47 3.27
N THR A 303 10.40 -3.08 2.94
CA THR A 303 11.03 -3.49 1.69
C THR A 303 11.66 -4.87 1.80
N TYR A 304 11.53 -5.67 0.74
CA TYR A 304 12.28 -6.92 0.57
C TYR A 304 13.28 -6.79 -0.59
N ARG A 305 14.39 -7.51 -0.47
CA ARG A 305 15.59 -7.31 -1.30
C ARG A 305 16.25 -8.63 -1.69
N VAL A 306 16.95 -8.61 -2.81
CA VAL A 306 17.88 -9.67 -3.23
C VAL A 306 19.27 -9.03 -3.30
N GLY A 307 20.19 -9.53 -2.49
CA GLY A 307 21.47 -8.87 -2.24
C GLY A 307 21.26 -7.44 -1.71
N ARG A 308 21.79 -6.45 -2.45
CA ARG A 308 21.66 -5.01 -2.11
C ARG A 308 20.50 -4.31 -2.84
N ARG A 309 19.78 -5.01 -3.71
CA ARG A 309 18.75 -4.44 -4.56
C ARG A 309 17.38 -4.65 -3.95
N THR A 310 16.62 -3.58 -3.75
CA THR A 310 15.20 -3.65 -3.40
C THR A 310 14.43 -4.29 -4.55
N VAL A 311 13.74 -5.39 -4.25
CA VAL A 311 12.90 -6.11 -5.21
C VAL A 311 11.45 -5.70 -5.09
N GLY A 312 11.02 -5.25 -3.90
CA GLY A 312 9.66 -4.78 -3.71
C GLY A 312 9.34 -4.36 -2.28
N THR A 313 8.05 -4.18 -2.03
CA THR A 313 7.47 -3.83 -0.74
C THR A 313 6.40 -4.85 -0.36
N LEU A 314 6.42 -5.33 0.87
CA LEU A 314 5.36 -6.09 1.52
C LEU A 314 4.73 -5.19 2.60
N GLY A 315 3.41 -5.22 2.76
CA GLY A 315 2.75 -4.43 3.79
C GLY A 315 1.35 -4.92 4.13
N VAL A 316 0.78 -4.31 5.16
CA VAL A 316 -0.57 -4.57 5.66
C VAL A 316 -1.35 -3.28 5.69
N VAL A 317 -2.59 -3.34 5.22
CA VAL A 317 -3.55 -2.24 5.23
C VAL A 317 -4.67 -2.59 6.18
N GLY A 318 -4.93 -1.74 7.17
CA GLY A 318 -6.00 -1.93 8.15
C GLY A 318 -6.51 -0.60 8.70
N PRO A 319 -7.36 -0.58 9.73
CA PRO A 319 -7.87 0.65 10.32
C PRO A 319 -6.75 1.46 11.00
N LYS A 320 -7.00 2.75 11.26
CA LYS A 320 -6.07 3.63 11.99
C LYS A 320 -5.65 3.09 13.35
N ARG A 321 -6.54 2.35 14.03
CA ARG A 321 -6.30 1.69 15.31
C ARG A 321 -5.63 0.31 15.20
N MET A 322 -4.76 0.13 14.21
CA MET A 322 -4.01 -1.12 14.04
C MET A 322 -3.13 -1.42 15.27
N PRO A 323 -2.97 -2.69 15.68
CA PRO A 323 -2.04 -3.09 16.73
C PRO A 323 -0.58 -2.96 16.25
N TYR A 324 -0.06 -1.73 16.20
CA TYR A 324 1.27 -1.43 15.66
C TYR A 324 2.40 -2.17 16.38
N GLN A 325 2.26 -2.42 17.70
CA GLN A 325 3.25 -3.12 18.52
C GLN A 325 3.54 -4.53 17.99
N ARG A 326 2.50 -5.21 17.51
CA ARG A 326 2.57 -6.53 16.88
C ARG A 326 2.85 -6.45 15.38
N THR A 327 2.21 -5.52 14.68
CA THR A 327 2.21 -5.50 13.21
C THR A 327 3.56 -5.09 12.64
N VAL A 328 4.22 -4.06 13.21
CA VAL A 328 5.52 -3.57 12.74
C VAL A 328 6.61 -4.65 12.73
N PRO A 329 6.88 -5.36 13.85
CA PRO A 329 7.91 -6.41 13.85
C PRO A 329 7.55 -7.60 12.96
N LEU A 330 6.27 -7.91 12.78
CA LEU A 330 5.82 -9.00 11.93
C LEU A 330 6.03 -8.71 10.43
N VAL A 331 5.63 -7.54 9.96
CA VAL A 331 5.87 -7.09 8.57
C VAL A 331 7.38 -7.06 8.28
N ARG A 332 8.17 -6.53 9.22
CA ARG A 332 9.64 -6.52 9.12
C ARG A 332 10.20 -7.93 8.96
N PHE A 333 9.81 -8.83 9.86
CA PHE A 333 10.28 -10.22 9.85
C PHE A 333 9.92 -10.90 8.53
N LEU A 334 8.68 -10.82 8.06
CA LEU A 334 8.28 -11.48 6.81
C LEU A 334 8.99 -10.92 5.58
N ALA A 335 9.23 -9.60 5.52
CA ALA A 335 10.02 -9.00 4.44
C ALA A 335 11.50 -9.46 4.46
N GLU A 336 12.10 -9.61 5.64
CA GLU A 336 13.45 -10.16 5.80
C GLU A 336 13.52 -11.63 5.37
N ASN A 337 12.54 -12.45 5.77
CA ASN A 337 12.46 -13.86 5.36
C ASN A 337 12.25 -14.02 3.85
N LEU A 338 11.37 -13.19 3.27
CA LEU A 338 11.16 -13.17 1.83
C LEU A 338 12.46 -12.78 1.11
N SER A 339 13.23 -11.85 1.66
CA SER A 339 14.55 -11.47 1.12
C SER A 339 15.54 -12.63 1.14
N GLU A 340 15.63 -13.37 2.25
CA GLU A 340 16.48 -14.56 2.39
C GLU A 340 16.08 -15.65 1.39
N ALA A 341 14.78 -15.95 1.29
CA ALA A 341 14.26 -16.98 0.43
C ALA A 341 14.44 -16.66 -1.07
N LEU A 342 14.23 -15.41 -1.49
CA LEU A 342 14.47 -14.97 -2.87
C LEU A 342 15.95 -14.99 -3.24
N ALA A 343 16.85 -14.70 -2.29
CA ALA A 343 18.28 -14.77 -2.52
C ALA A 343 18.74 -16.21 -2.80
N LEU A 344 18.14 -17.21 -2.15
CA LEU A 344 18.44 -18.62 -2.41
C LEU A 344 17.96 -19.09 -3.78
N LEU A 345 16.84 -18.57 -4.28
CA LEU A 345 16.34 -18.88 -5.64
C LEU A 345 17.13 -18.18 -6.76
N SER A 346 17.88 -17.14 -6.42
CA SER A 346 18.68 -16.35 -7.37
C SER A 346 20.15 -16.78 -7.40
N ALA A 347 20.54 -17.73 -6.57
CA ALA A 347 21.87 -18.34 -6.48
C ALA A 347 21.91 -19.62 -7.33
#